data_AF-A0A815HNR7-F1
#
_entry.id   AF-A0A815HNR7-F1
#
_cell.length_a   1.000
_cell.length_b   1.000
_cell.length_c   1.000
_cell.angle_alpha   90.00
_cell.angle_beta   90.00
_cell.angle_gamma   90.00
#
_symmetry.space_group_name_H-M   'P 1'
#
loop_
_entity.id
_entity.type
_entity.pdbx_description
1 polymer ?
#
loop_
_entity_poly.entity_id
_entity_poly.type
_entity_poly.pdbx_seq_one_letter_code
_entity_poly.pdbx_strand_id
1 'polypeptide(L)'
;MTEPHRFTSIINCLTRIARQIVRQTSSYSEGQIYVLPLLMSVLPGIDLNDFQKITVTLEFLDTILKLITCVDCSSAVHTRTDLTEIIREKISDFLSGSFLSPKVRRLVAGLIRALVKGNPIETLKYFLPKTCDSIESIMNHADTSGLLIDHKGDIELNWYLILFAEFLRARGDTLLIYKQMIMSVFHRCIYLIHKDSYEAVASAAKHLLKSLSHVYPMEYQLTVENLDEPFINFLPIRAWGQAVDFDHLQIQFHIPNIDEIDFACEFVETFIYLELRLLNEKCLKISNNERLRSLTFIHHIGIGCFRMVPHIDSEKLPNLISSVVSCDSKYQAQYSIYPKEPKFQENLRMRLLIDIGKLIGKSSMNE
;
A
#
# COMPACT_ATOMS: atom_id res chain seq x y z
N MET A 1 9.03 -32.92 -15.69
CA MET A 1 7.66 -33.24 -16.14
C MET A 1 7.55 -32.89 -17.62
N THR A 2 7.30 -33.87 -18.47
CA THR A 2 7.39 -33.79 -19.94
C THR A 2 6.10 -33.36 -20.65
N GLU A 3 5.01 -33.10 -19.93
CA GLU A 3 3.71 -32.73 -20.51
C GLU A 3 3.15 -31.45 -19.84
N PRO A 4 3.45 -30.25 -20.36
CA PRO A 4 3.04 -28.98 -19.74
C PRO A 4 1.52 -28.83 -19.65
N HIS A 5 0.76 -29.24 -20.67
CA HIS A 5 -0.72 -29.19 -20.65
C HIS A 5 -1.33 -30.05 -19.55
N ARG A 6 -0.71 -31.19 -19.24
CA ARG A 6 -1.16 -32.09 -18.18
C ARG A 6 -0.93 -31.47 -16.81
N PHE A 7 0.23 -30.85 -16.59
CA PHE A 7 0.49 -30.09 -15.36
C PHE A 7 -0.59 -29.02 -15.14
N THR A 8 -0.81 -28.16 -16.13
CA THR A 8 -1.76 -27.05 -16.05
C THR A 8 -3.18 -27.55 -15.73
N SER A 9 -3.62 -28.62 -16.40
CA SER A 9 -4.95 -29.20 -16.18
C SER A 9 -5.10 -29.78 -14.76
N ILE A 10 -4.08 -30.52 -14.29
CA ILE A 10 -4.07 -31.11 -12.94
C ILE A 10 -4.13 -30.02 -11.88
N ILE A 11 -3.25 -29.01 -11.97
CA ILE A 11 -3.19 -27.95 -10.97
C ILE A 11 -4.50 -27.16 -10.94
N ASN A 12 -5.09 -26.83 -12.09
CA ASN A 12 -6.40 -26.18 -12.14
C ASN A 12 -7.48 -27.00 -11.45
N CYS A 13 -7.53 -28.33 -11.68
CA CYS A 13 -8.46 -29.20 -10.98
C CYS A 13 -8.23 -29.18 -9.46
N LEU A 14 -6.97 -29.31 -9.02
CA LEU A 14 -6.59 -29.26 -7.61
C LEU A 14 -6.98 -27.92 -6.95
N THR A 15 -6.80 -26.80 -7.65
CA THR A 15 -7.23 -25.47 -7.18
C THR A 15 -8.72 -25.43 -6.87
N ARG A 16 -9.57 -26.02 -7.73
CA ARG A 16 -11.03 -26.03 -7.55
C ARG A 16 -11.48 -26.85 -6.35
N ILE A 17 -10.72 -27.88 -5.97
CA ILE A 17 -11.03 -28.74 -4.81
C ILE A 17 -10.16 -28.43 -3.58
N ALA A 18 -9.36 -27.35 -3.62
CA ALA A 18 -8.38 -27.01 -2.60
C ALA A 18 -8.95 -27.02 -1.17
N ARG A 19 -10.16 -26.45 -0.97
CA ARG A 19 -10.81 -26.44 0.35
C ARG A 19 -11.15 -27.84 0.87
N GLN A 20 -11.51 -28.78 0.00
CA GLN A 20 -11.79 -30.16 0.40
C GLN A 20 -10.51 -30.92 0.75
N ILE A 21 -9.39 -30.60 0.09
CA ILE A 21 -8.08 -31.16 0.43
C ILE A 21 -7.62 -30.66 1.79
N VAL A 22 -7.80 -29.36 2.04
CA VAL A 22 -7.28 -28.68 3.24
C VAL A 22 -8.16 -28.91 4.49
N ARG A 23 -9.47 -29.08 4.34
CA ARG A 23 -10.40 -29.25 5.46
C ARG A 23 -10.52 -30.72 5.87
N GLN A 24 -10.28 -31.01 7.15
CA GLN A 24 -10.61 -32.32 7.70
C GLN A 24 -12.13 -32.49 7.81
N THR A 25 -12.66 -33.57 7.22
CA THR A 25 -14.09 -33.94 7.32
C THR A 25 -14.22 -35.39 7.75
N SER A 26 -15.38 -35.77 8.28
CA SER A 26 -15.66 -37.18 8.64
C SER A 26 -15.57 -38.12 7.44
N SER A 27 -15.90 -37.64 6.24
CA SER A 27 -15.81 -38.39 4.98
C SER A 27 -14.40 -38.42 4.37
N TYR A 28 -13.53 -37.48 4.73
CA TYR A 28 -12.18 -37.38 4.18
C TYR A 28 -11.26 -36.73 5.21
N SER A 29 -10.60 -37.58 6.01
CA SER A 29 -9.75 -37.19 7.13
C SER A 29 -8.27 -37.04 6.76
N GLU A 30 -7.84 -37.64 5.65
CA GLU A 30 -6.44 -37.75 5.24
C GLU A 30 -5.96 -36.56 4.39
N GLY A 31 -6.87 -35.73 3.88
CA GLY A 31 -6.55 -34.65 2.92
C GLY A 31 -5.42 -33.72 3.35
N GLN A 32 -5.39 -33.36 4.63
CA GLN A 32 -4.39 -32.45 5.20
C GLN A 32 -2.95 -32.96 5.07
N ILE A 33 -2.75 -34.29 5.05
CA ILE A 33 -1.44 -34.93 4.93
C ILE A 33 -0.78 -34.58 3.59
N TYR A 34 -1.59 -34.40 2.54
CA TYR A 34 -1.10 -34.13 1.19
C TYR A 34 -0.80 -32.65 0.92
N VAL A 35 -1.23 -31.73 1.79
CA VAL A 35 -1.12 -30.28 1.54
C VAL A 35 0.34 -29.84 1.39
N LEU A 36 1.21 -30.16 2.36
CA LEU A 36 2.61 -29.77 2.31
C LEU A 36 3.39 -30.43 1.16
N PRO A 37 3.26 -31.77 0.92
CA PRO A 37 3.85 -32.40 -0.26
C PRO A 37 3.40 -31.75 -1.58
N LEU A 38 2.11 -31.43 -1.72
CA LEU A 38 1.58 -30.78 -2.91
C LEU A 38 2.19 -29.38 -3.09
N LEU A 39 2.19 -28.55 -2.05
CA LEU A 39 2.81 -27.22 -2.07
C LEU A 39 4.27 -27.27 -2.52
N MET A 40 5.06 -28.21 -1.99
CA MET A 40 6.47 -28.36 -2.37
C MET A 40 6.64 -28.88 -3.80
N SER A 41 5.78 -29.82 -4.23
CA SER A 41 5.86 -30.42 -5.57
C SER A 41 5.54 -29.44 -6.70
N VAL A 42 4.75 -28.40 -6.44
CA VAL A 42 4.36 -27.40 -7.45
C VAL A 42 5.34 -26.24 -7.58
N LEU A 43 6.29 -26.07 -6.63
CA LEU A 43 7.27 -24.97 -6.67
C LEU A 43 8.09 -24.91 -7.97
N PRO A 44 8.52 -26.03 -8.59
CA PRO A 44 9.17 -26.02 -9.91
C PRO A 44 8.24 -25.55 -11.06
N GLY A 45 6.96 -25.33 -10.79
CA GLY A 45 6.00 -24.68 -11.68
C GLY A 45 6.16 -23.16 -11.75
N ILE A 46 6.86 -22.53 -10.80
CA ILE A 46 7.28 -21.13 -10.87
C ILE A 46 8.45 -21.03 -11.86
N ASP A 47 8.12 -21.09 -13.14
CA ASP A 47 9.06 -21.07 -14.25
C ASP A 47 8.85 -19.80 -15.07
N LEU A 48 9.87 -18.95 -15.15
CA LEU A 48 9.80 -17.69 -15.90
C LEU A 48 9.68 -17.90 -17.41
N ASN A 49 9.96 -19.11 -17.91
CA ASN A 49 9.87 -19.43 -19.33
C ASN A 49 8.47 -19.86 -19.77
N ASP A 50 7.59 -20.23 -18.83
CA ASP A 50 6.23 -20.70 -19.11
C ASP A 50 5.20 -19.88 -18.33
N PHE A 51 4.67 -18.84 -18.99
CA PHE A 51 3.71 -17.91 -18.40
C PHE A 51 2.40 -18.61 -17.95
N GLN A 52 1.99 -19.66 -18.65
CA GLN A 52 0.77 -20.38 -18.30
C GLN A 52 0.99 -21.23 -17.05
N LYS A 53 2.13 -21.92 -16.98
CA LYS A 53 2.51 -22.76 -15.84
C LYS A 53 2.72 -21.94 -14.58
N ILE A 54 3.44 -20.82 -14.65
CA ILE A 54 3.64 -19.94 -13.49
C ILE A 54 2.32 -19.37 -12.99
N THR A 55 1.42 -18.93 -13.88
CA THR A 55 0.13 -18.36 -13.49
C THR A 55 -0.70 -19.37 -12.71
N VAL A 56 -0.87 -20.59 -13.25
CA VAL A 56 -1.66 -21.64 -12.62
C VAL A 56 -1.02 -22.13 -11.31
N THR A 57 0.32 -22.19 -11.26
CA THR A 57 1.05 -22.51 -10.02
C THR A 57 0.80 -21.47 -8.93
N LEU A 58 0.92 -20.19 -9.26
CA LEU A 58 0.70 -19.10 -8.30
C LEU A 58 -0.76 -19.03 -7.84
N GLU A 59 -1.73 -19.26 -8.73
CA GLU A 59 -3.16 -19.34 -8.37
C GLU A 59 -3.44 -20.49 -7.39
N PHE A 60 -2.84 -21.65 -7.61
CA PHE A 60 -2.96 -22.78 -6.70
C PHE A 60 -2.31 -22.50 -5.34
N LEU A 61 -1.07 -21.97 -5.33
CA LEU A 61 -0.38 -21.59 -4.10
C LEU A 61 -1.18 -20.55 -3.31
N ASP A 62 -1.66 -19.50 -3.96
CA ASP A 62 -2.50 -18.46 -3.35
C ASP A 62 -3.79 -19.06 -2.75
N THR A 63 -4.44 -19.97 -3.48
CA THR A 63 -5.66 -20.62 -3.00
C THR A 63 -5.41 -21.48 -1.76
N ILE A 64 -4.36 -22.32 -1.77
CA ILE A 64 -4.02 -23.16 -0.61
C ILE A 64 -3.58 -22.31 0.57
N LEU A 65 -2.71 -21.31 0.36
CA LEU A 65 -2.20 -20.42 1.42
C LEU A 65 -3.31 -19.58 2.08
N LYS A 66 -4.38 -19.25 1.36
CA LYS A 66 -5.59 -18.61 1.93
C LYS A 66 -6.50 -19.57 2.69
N LEU A 67 -6.22 -20.87 2.67
CA LEU A 67 -6.99 -21.89 3.39
C LEU A 67 -6.21 -22.48 4.57
N ILE A 68 -4.89 -22.29 4.64
CA ILE A 68 -4.06 -22.82 5.72
C ILE A 68 -3.51 -21.70 6.61
N THR A 69 -3.58 -21.91 7.91
CA THR A 69 -2.85 -21.10 8.88
C THR A 69 -1.43 -21.64 8.99
N CYS A 70 -0.46 -20.88 8.47
CA CYS A 70 0.97 -21.20 8.58
C CYS A 70 1.48 -20.79 9.96
N VAL A 71 1.24 -21.63 10.96
CA VAL A 71 1.86 -21.50 12.30
C VAL A 71 3.00 -22.49 12.38
N ASP A 72 4.18 -22.04 12.83
CA ASP A 72 5.27 -22.97 13.11
C ASP A 72 4.89 -23.83 14.32
N CYS A 73 4.44 -25.05 14.04
CA CYS A 73 4.03 -26.02 15.04
C CYS A 73 5.19 -26.89 15.52
N SER A 74 6.42 -26.65 15.05
CA SER A 74 7.58 -27.36 15.54
C SER A 74 7.96 -26.83 16.93
N SER A 75 8.41 -27.71 17.83
CA SER A 75 8.95 -27.34 19.14
C SER A 75 10.23 -26.47 19.06
N ALA A 76 10.59 -25.99 17.86
CA ALA A 76 11.82 -25.28 17.55
C ALA A 76 11.79 -23.79 17.89
N VAL A 77 10.69 -23.23 18.39
CA VAL A 77 10.67 -21.85 18.95
C VAL A 77 11.74 -21.68 20.05
N HIS A 78 12.12 -22.76 20.74
CA HIS A 78 13.17 -22.76 21.77
C HIS A 78 14.59 -23.03 21.23
N THR A 79 14.74 -23.35 19.95
CA THR A 79 16.05 -23.65 19.31
C THR A 79 16.35 -22.80 18.07
N ARG A 80 15.35 -22.14 17.47
CA ARG A 80 15.45 -21.44 16.19
C ARG A 80 14.54 -20.21 16.15
N THR A 81 15.17 -19.05 16.16
CA THR A 81 14.62 -17.73 15.79
C THR A 81 14.61 -17.52 14.26
N ASP A 82 14.77 -18.59 13.48
CA ASP A 82 15.43 -18.54 12.18
C ASP A 82 14.54 -18.18 11.00
N LEU A 83 13.22 -18.45 11.00
CA LEU A 83 12.41 -18.22 9.80
C LEU A 83 12.29 -16.74 9.45
N THR A 84 12.00 -15.89 10.43
CA THR A 84 11.95 -14.43 10.23
C THR A 84 13.33 -13.88 9.91
N GLU A 85 14.40 -14.46 10.47
CA GLU A 85 15.77 -14.05 10.24
C GLU A 85 16.29 -14.43 8.85
N ILE A 86 16.02 -15.64 8.37
CA ILE A 86 16.34 -16.10 7.02
C ILE A 86 15.53 -15.32 5.99
N ILE A 87 14.22 -15.10 6.23
CA ILE A 87 13.39 -14.27 5.35
C ILE A 87 13.99 -12.85 5.30
N ARG A 88 14.38 -12.29 6.45
CA ARG A 88 15.02 -10.98 6.56
C ARG A 88 16.36 -10.92 5.82
N GLU A 89 17.23 -11.90 5.98
CA GLU A 89 18.53 -11.99 5.30
C GLU A 89 18.32 -12.05 3.79
N LYS A 90 17.51 -13.00 3.31
CA LYS A 90 17.21 -13.13 1.88
C LYS A 90 16.60 -11.87 1.30
N ILE A 91 15.67 -11.23 2.00
CA ILE A 91 15.08 -9.97 1.54
C ILE A 91 16.13 -8.86 1.55
N SER A 92 16.97 -8.77 2.59
CA SER A 92 18.05 -7.78 2.64
C SER A 92 18.98 -7.94 1.45
N ASP A 93 19.33 -9.17 1.07
CA ASP A 93 20.12 -9.46 -0.13
C ASP A 93 19.39 -9.02 -1.41
N PHE A 94 18.07 -9.26 -1.49
CA PHE A 94 17.25 -8.81 -2.62
C PHE A 94 17.17 -7.29 -2.72
N LEU A 95 17.06 -6.58 -1.60
CA LEU A 95 16.95 -5.12 -1.57
C LEU A 95 18.26 -4.44 -1.96
N SER A 96 19.39 -5.00 -1.51
CA SER A 96 20.74 -4.54 -1.85
C SER A 96 21.15 -4.84 -3.31
N GLY A 97 20.39 -5.67 -4.02
CA GLY A 97 20.67 -6.03 -5.41
C GLY A 97 20.41 -4.88 -6.39
N SER A 98 21.41 -4.03 -6.63
CA SER A 98 21.32 -2.87 -7.53
C SER A 98 21.02 -3.22 -9.01
N PHE A 99 21.25 -4.47 -9.42
CA PHE A 99 21.13 -4.92 -10.82
C PHE A 99 19.79 -5.58 -11.20
N LEU A 100 18.77 -5.55 -10.33
CA LEU A 100 17.48 -6.14 -10.66
C LEU A 100 16.84 -5.44 -11.86
N SER A 101 16.37 -6.22 -12.84
CA SER A 101 15.61 -5.65 -13.97
C SER A 101 14.33 -4.96 -13.49
N PRO A 102 13.80 -3.97 -14.23
CA PRO A 102 12.57 -3.26 -13.85
C PRO A 102 11.36 -4.20 -13.59
N LYS A 103 11.29 -5.34 -14.29
CA LYS A 103 10.24 -6.34 -14.09
C LYS A 103 10.37 -7.04 -12.73
N VAL A 104 11.59 -7.43 -12.35
CA VAL A 104 11.86 -8.11 -11.08
C VAL A 104 11.63 -7.17 -9.90
N ARG A 105 12.00 -5.89 -10.03
CA ARG A 105 11.73 -4.87 -9.01
C ARG A 105 10.26 -4.73 -8.65
N ARG A 106 9.36 -4.78 -9.64
CA ARG A 106 7.91 -4.74 -9.40
C ARG A 106 7.42 -5.95 -8.58
N LEU A 107 8.00 -7.12 -8.81
CA LEU A 107 7.69 -8.33 -8.03
C LEU A 107 8.19 -8.18 -6.59
N VAL A 108 9.44 -7.74 -6.40
CA VAL A 108 10.02 -7.52 -5.07
C VAL A 108 9.24 -6.45 -4.31
N ALA A 109 8.88 -5.34 -4.94
CA ALA A 109 8.01 -4.31 -4.34
C ALA A 109 6.66 -4.90 -3.89
N GLY A 110 6.08 -5.82 -4.67
CA GLY A 110 4.87 -6.56 -4.29
C GLY A 110 5.06 -7.45 -3.06
N LEU A 111 6.21 -8.12 -2.93
CA LEU A 111 6.56 -8.92 -1.75
C LEU A 111 6.74 -8.03 -0.52
N ILE A 112 7.46 -6.92 -0.66
CA ILE A 112 7.65 -5.93 0.41
C ILE A 112 6.30 -5.39 0.89
N ARG A 113 5.40 -5.05 -0.02
CA ARG A 113 4.03 -4.65 0.32
C ARG A 113 3.31 -5.70 1.16
N ALA A 114 3.45 -6.98 0.83
CA ALA A 114 2.84 -8.06 1.60
C ALA A 114 3.42 -8.15 3.01
N LEU A 115 4.74 -7.99 3.17
CA LEU A 115 5.42 -7.98 4.47
C LEU A 115 5.03 -6.78 5.33
N VAL A 116 4.96 -5.60 4.73
CA VAL A 116 4.49 -4.37 5.40
C VAL A 116 3.06 -4.56 5.93
N LYS A 117 2.19 -5.25 5.18
CA LYS A 117 0.84 -5.56 5.64
C LYS A 117 0.78 -6.66 6.70
N GLY A 118 1.65 -7.67 6.61
CA GLY A 118 1.67 -8.79 7.54
C GLY A 118 2.30 -8.46 8.89
N ASN A 119 3.42 -7.72 8.89
CA ASN A 119 4.11 -7.30 10.10
C ASN A 119 4.74 -5.90 9.90
N PRO A 120 3.95 -4.82 10.02
CA PRO A 120 4.43 -3.46 9.77
C PRO A 120 5.56 -3.03 10.72
N ILE A 121 5.46 -3.39 12.00
CA ILE A 121 6.40 -2.93 13.04
C ILE A 121 7.82 -3.42 12.75
N GLU A 122 7.99 -4.75 12.62
CA GLU A 122 9.32 -5.32 12.40
C GLU A 122 9.86 -5.01 10.99
N THR A 123 8.98 -4.96 9.98
CA THR A 123 9.38 -4.63 8.61
C THR A 123 9.91 -3.20 8.52
N LEU A 124 9.18 -2.22 9.06
CA LEU A 124 9.62 -0.82 9.03
C LEU A 124 10.89 -0.61 9.84
N LYS A 125 10.97 -1.17 11.06
CA LYS A 125 12.14 -1.06 11.93
C LYS A 125 13.45 -1.45 11.25
N TYR A 126 13.42 -2.48 10.41
CA TYR A 126 14.62 -2.99 9.77
C TYR A 126 14.90 -2.35 8.40
N PHE A 127 13.86 -2.12 7.58
CA PHE A 127 14.06 -1.75 6.17
C PHE A 127 13.84 -0.28 5.86
N LEU A 128 12.96 0.43 6.59
CA LEU A 128 12.66 1.83 6.30
C LEU A 128 13.88 2.74 6.55
N PRO A 129 14.57 2.70 7.71
CA PRO A 129 15.75 3.52 7.96
C PRO A 129 16.84 3.33 6.89
N LYS A 130 17.19 2.08 6.58
CA LYS A 130 18.19 1.76 5.55
C LYS A 130 17.82 2.34 4.19
N THR A 131 16.55 2.25 3.81
CA THR A 131 16.05 2.79 2.53
C THR A 131 16.13 4.31 2.50
N CYS A 132 15.76 4.97 3.60
CA CYS A 132 15.90 6.42 3.74
C CYS A 132 17.37 6.86 3.67
N ASP A 133 18.27 6.17 4.37
CA ASP A 133 19.71 6.44 4.35
C ASP A 133 20.30 6.27 2.94
N SER A 134 19.89 5.23 2.20
CA SER A 134 20.30 5.04 0.80
C SER A 134 19.80 6.17 -0.11
N ILE A 135 18.55 6.60 0.05
CA ILE A 135 18.00 7.76 -0.69
C ILE A 135 18.81 9.01 -0.35
N GLU A 136 19.02 9.31 0.93
CA GLU A 136 19.77 10.50 1.35
C GLU A 136 21.21 10.48 0.84
N SER A 137 21.89 9.33 0.91
CA SER A 137 23.24 9.16 0.39
C SER A 137 23.31 9.45 -1.11
N ILE A 138 22.40 8.90 -1.91
CA ILE A 138 22.37 9.12 -3.36
C ILE A 138 22.07 10.60 -3.68
N MET A 139 21.11 11.19 -2.95
CA MET A 139 20.73 12.59 -3.11
C MET A 139 21.86 13.56 -2.70
N ASN A 140 22.76 13.18 -1.79
CA ASN A 140 23.91 14.00 -1.39
C ASN A 140 25.00 14.07 -2.47
N HIS A 141 25.06 13.09 -3.37
CA HIS A 141 25.98 13.08 -4.51
C HIS A 141 25.40 13.78 -5.75
N ALA A 142 24.17 14.30 -5.67
CA ALA A 142 23.50 15.00 -6.74
C ALA A 142 24.06 16.41 -6.94
N ASP A 143 24.13 16.86 -8.19
CA ASP A 143 24.46 18.25 -8.49
C ASP A 143 23.26 19.15 -8.14
N THR A 144 23.29 19.78 -6.95
CA THR A 144 22.25 20.71 -6.45
C THR A 144 22.43 22.15 -6.97
N SER A 145 23.13 22.35 -8.08
CA SER A 145 23.42 23.68 -8.65
C SER A 145 22.17 24.48 -9.06
N GLY A 146 20.96 23.88 -9.04
CA GLY A 146 19.69 24.56 -9.25
C GLY A 146 18.59 24.14 -8.25
N LEU A 147 17.44 24.81 -8.30
CA LEU A 147 16.23 24.49 -7.50
C LEU A 147 15.65 23.10 -7.79
N LEU A 148 15.99 22.51 -8.94
CA LEU A 148 15.50 21.22 -9.40
C LEU A 148 16.64 20.23 -9.54
N ILE A 149 16.38 18.97 -9.19
CA ILE A 149 17.41 17.93 -9.11
C ILE A 149 17.24 16.98 -10.29
N ASP A 150 18.21 17.00 -11.20
CA ASP A 150 18.30 16.09 -12.34
C ASP A 150 19.16 14.87 -12.01
N HIS A 151 18.56 13.87 -11.36
CA HIS A 151 19.09 12.52 -11.39
C HIS A 151 18.64 11.86 -12.69
N LYS A 152 19.39 12.05 -13.78
CA LYS A 152 19.10 11.42 -15.08
C LYS A 152 19.01 9.91 -14.95
N GLY A 153 17.80 9.41 -14.74
CA GLY A 153 17.49 7.99 -14.75
C GLY A 153 18.36 7.18 -13.79
N ASP A 154 18.64 7.70 -12.59
CA ASP A 154 19.30 6.89 -11.56
C ASP A 154 18.38 5.73 -11.19
N ILE A 155 18.69 4.61 -11.81
CA ILE A 155 17.98 3.34 -11.69
C ILE A 155 17.95 2.92 -10.22
N GLU A 156 19.00 3.20 -9.46
CA GLU A 156 19.12 2.85 -8.04
C GLU A 156 18.27 3.78 -7.17
N LEU A 157 18.32 5.10 -7.39
CA LEU A 157 17.44 6.03 -6.67
C LEU A 157 15.96 5.66 -6.86
N ASN A 158 15.54 5.43 -8.10
CA ASN A 158 14.15 5.06 -8.39
C ASN A 158 13.74 3.75 -7.70
N TRP A 159 14.66 2.81 -7.55
CA TRP A 159 14.40 1.57 -6.81
C TRP A 159 14.09 1.84 -5.33
N TYR A 160 14.94 2.60 -4.65
CA TYR A 160 14.70 2.95 -3.25
C TYR A 160 13.45 3.82 -3.05
N LEU A 161 13.12 4.70 -4.00
CA LEU A 161 11.88 5.47 -3.97
C LEU A 161 10.63 4.58 -4.11
N ILE A 162 10.67 3.55 -4.95
CA ILE A 162 9.59 2.56 -5.05
C ILE A 162 9.45 1.79 -3.73
N LEU A 163 10.56 1.33 -3.14
CA LEU A 163 10.54 0.64 -1.85
C LEU A 163 9.97 1.53 -0.74
N PHE A 164 10.44 2.78 -0.67
CA PHE A 164 9.92 3.80 0.24
C PHE A 164 8.41 3.95 0.09
N ALA A 165 7.91 4.08 -1.15
CA ALA A 165 6.47 4.17 -1.41
C ALA A 165 5.69 2.93 -0.93
N GLU A 166 6.27 1.73 -0.96
CA GLU A 166 5.63 0.51 -0.44
C GLU A 166 5.65 0.46 1.09
N PHE A 167 6.70 0.94 1.75
CA PHE A 167 6.77 1.04 3.21
C PHE A 167 5.71 1.98 3.79
N LEU A 168 5.40 3.09 3.11
CA LEU A 168 4.36 4.04 3.57
C LEU A 168 2.92 3.49 3.49
N ARG A 169 2.73 2.26 3.01
CA ARG A 169 1.44 1.54 3.09
C ARG A 169 1.22 0.82 4.41
N ALA A 170 2.17 0.92 5.34
CA ALA A 170 2.04 0.40 6.70
C ALA A 170 0.89 1.09 7.45
N ARG A 171 0.52 0.52 8.59
CA ARG A 171 -0.46 1.12 9.51
C ARG A 171 0.02 2.51 9.95
N GLY A 172 -0.88 3.48 9.98
CA GLY A 172 -0.56 4.88 10.24
C GLY A 172 0.09 5.11 11.62
N ASP A 173 -0.39 4.43 12.66
CA ASP A 173 0.16 4.48 14.02
C ASP A 173 1.65 4.11 14.08
N THR A 174 2.05 3.17 13.23
CA THR A 174 3.41 2.67 13.14
C THR A 174 4.28 3.65 12.35
N LEU A 175 3.70 4.35 11.37
CA LEU A 175 4.38 5.39 10.59
C LEU A 175 4.68 6.65 11.40
N LEU A 176 3.89 6.96 12.44
CA LEU A 176 4.12 8.10 13.34
C LEU A 176 5.53 8.09 13.96
N ILE A 177 6.03 6.90 14.30
CA ILE A 177 7.37 6.69 14.87
C ILE A 177 8.46 7.24 13.93
N TYR A 178 8.22 7.17 12.62
CA TYR A 178 9.16 7.56 11.57
C TYR A 178 8.85 8.92 10.93
N LYS A 179 7.93 9.71 11.52
CA LYS A 179 7.46 11.00 10.99
C LYS A 179 8.59 11.89 10.47
N GLN A 180 9.62 12.14 11.29
CA GLN A 180 10.75 13.02 10.94
C GLN A 180 11.53 12.50 9.73
N MET A 181 11.83 11.20 9.71
CA MET A 181 12.56 10.55 8.62
C MET A 181 11.77 10.59 7.30
N ILE A 182 10.47 10.33 7.38
CA ILE A 182 9.56 10.40 6.23
C ILE A 182 9.54 11.83 5.68
N MET A 183 9.36 12.84 6.54
CA MET A 183 9.35 14.25 6.13
C MET A 183 10.67 14.67 5.48
N SER A 184 11.81 14.25 6.03
CA SER A 184 13.15 14.51 5.46
C SER A 184 13.24 14.07 4.00
N VAL A 185 12.85 12.81 3.71
CA VAL A 185 12.86 12.26 2.35
C VAL A 185 11.97 13.06 1.41
N PHE A 186 10.74 13.42 1.83
CA PHE A 186 9.86 14.23 0.99
C PHE A 186 10.42 15.62 0.71
N HIS A 187 11.00 16.29 1.72
CA HIS A 187 11.64 17.59 1.53
C HIS A 187 12.79 17.55 0.53
N ARG A 188 13.55 16.45 0.48
CA ARG A 188 14.66 16.28 -0.48
C ARG A 188 14.16 15.89 -1.87
N CYS A 189 13.18 15.00 -1.96
CA CYS A 189 12.79 14.36 -3.21
C CYS A 189 11.66 15.07 -3.98
N ILE A 190 10.98 16.06 -3.39
CA ILE A 190 9.91 16.82 -4.07
C ILE A 190 10.42 17.55 -5.33
N TYR A 191 11.70 17.93 -5.35
CA TYR A 191 12.33 18.69 -6.44
C TYR A 191 12.84 17.83 -7.60
N LEU A 192 12.68 16.49 -7.55
CA LEU A 192 13.10 15.59 -8.62
C LEU A 192 12.35 15.86 -9.92
N ILE A 193 13.06 15.86 -11.05
CA ILE A 193 12.45 16.13 -12.36
C ILE A 193 12.20 14.88 -13.20
N HIS A 194 12.90 13.78 -12.90
CA HIS A 194 12.76 12.54 -13.64
C HIS A 194 11.39 11.90 -13.37
N LYS A 195 10.69 11.52 -14.45
CA LYS A 195 9.28 11.07 -14.41
C LYS A 195 9.04 9.94 -13.42
N ASP A 196 9.74 8.83 -13.61
CA ASP A 196 9.52 7.64 -12.77
C ASP A 196 9.81 7.93 -11.29
N SER A 197 10.80 8.80 -11.02
CA SER A 197 11.24 9.14 -9.68
C SER A 197 10.22 10.02 -8.96
N TYR A 198 9.76 11.12 -9.58
CA TYR A 198 8.73 11.95 -8.94
C TYR A 198 7.39 11.23 -8.85
N GLU A 199 7.05 10.33 -9.79
CA GLU A 199 5.85 9.49 -9.71
C GLU A 199 5.91 8.51 -8.54
N ALA A 200 7.09 7.96 -8.24
CA ALA A 200 7.31 7.13 -7.06
C ALA A 200 7.13 7.94 -5.76
N VAL A 201 7.70 9.14 -5.67
CA VAL A 201 7.52 10.04 -4.51
C VAL A 201 6.07 10.46 -4.36
N ALA A 202 5.40 10.86 -5.45
CA ALA A 202 3.97 11.21 -5.42
C ALA A 202 3.11 10.01 -4.98
N SER A 203 3.44 8.80 -5.43
CA SER A 203 2.78 7.57 -4.96
C SER A 203 3.02 7.33 -3.47
N ALA A 204 4.23 7.58 -2.97
CA ALA A 204 4.54 7.52 -1.54
C ALA A 204 3.67 8.49 -0.74
N ALA A 205 3.53 9.75 -1.18
CA ALA A 205 2.68 10.75 -0.52
C ALA A 205 1.22 10.30 -0.45
N LYS A 206 0.69 9.77 -1.55
CA LYS A 206 -0.66 9.18 -1.59
C LYS A 206 -0.80 8.02 -0.61
N HIS A 207 0.17 7.12 -0.55
CA HIS A 207 0.11 5.97 0.37
C HIS A 207 0.16 6.43 1.83
N LEU A 208 1.09 7.33 2.18
CA LEU A 208 1.19 7.91 3.53
C LEU A 208 -0.13 8.52 3.99
N LEU A 209 -0.69 9.44 3.18
CA LEU A 209 -1.93 10.11 3.54
C LEU A 209 -3.11 9.15 3.64
N LYS A 210 -3.16 8.09 2.82
CA LYS A 210 -4.17 7.05 2.97
C LYS A 210 -4.01 6.28 4.27
N SER A 211 -2.79 5.90 4.61
CA SER A 211 -2.46 5.16 5.84
C SER A 211 -2.80 5.96 7.10
N LEU A 212 -2.63 7.28 7.06
CA LEU A 212 -2.89 8.18 8.20
C LEU A 212 -4.35 8.67 8.31
N SER A 213 -5.14 8.63 7.23
CA SER A 213 -6.46 9.30 7.22
C SER A 213 -7.65 8.45 6.77
N HIS A 214 -7.45 7.19 6.38
CA HIS A 214 -8.53 6.30 5.95
C HIS A 214 -8.78 5.22 7.00
N VAL A 215 -10.03 4.75 7.07
CA VAL A 215 -10.36 3.50 7.78
C VAL A 215 -10.12 2.32 6.86
N TYR A 216 -9.35 1.36 7.32
CA TYR A 216 -9.05 0.13 6.58
C TYR A 216 -8.92 -1.06 7.53
N PRO A 217 -9.18 -2.29 7.05
CA PRO A 217 -9.00 -3.49 7.85
C PRO A 217 -7.52 -3.70 8.16
N MET A 218 -7.23 -4.07 9.40
CA MET A 218 -5.87 -4.32 9.90
C MET A 218 -5.42 -5.75 9.70
N GLU A 219 -6.35 -6.67 9.85
CA GLU A 219 -6.05 -8.08 9.95
C GLU A 219 -6.56 -8.82 8.71
N TYR A 220 -5.72 -9.74 8.24
CA TYR A 220 -6.04 -10.68 7.17
C TYR A 220 -6.03 -12.11 7.70
N GLN A 221 -6.34 -12.28 8.99
CA GLN A 221 -6.37 -13.60 9.63
C GLN A 221 -7.38 -14.50 8.92
N LEU A 222 -6.98 -15.76 8.73
CA LEU A 222 -7.81 -16.77 8.06
C LEU A 222 -8.77 -17.48 9.01
N THR A 223 -8.63 -17.25 10.32
CA THR A 223 -9.42 -17.86 11.39
C THR A 223 -9.72 -16.85 12.49
N VAL A 224 -10.81 -17.08 13.20
CA VAL A 224 -11.18 -16.35 14.44
C VAL A 224 -10.60 -17.01 15.69
N GLU A 225 -10.08 -18.23 15.55
CA GLU A 225 -9.45 -18.99 16.64
C GLU A 225 -8.14 -18.33 17.07
N ASN A 226 -7.87 -18.33 18.38
CA ASN A 226 -6.65 -17.77 18.92
C ASN A 226 -5.45 -18.70 18.63
N LEU A 227 -4.61 -18.29 17.68
CA LEU A 227 -3.42 -19.05 17.27
C LEU A 227 -2.30 -19.06 18.32
N ASP A 228 -2.35 -18.17 19.32
CA ASP A 228 -1.37 -18.09 20.42
C ASP A 228 -1.71 -19.05 21.57
N GLU A 229 -2.83 -19.78 21.50
CA GLU A 229 -3.15 -20.77 22.51
C GLU A 229 -2.14 -21.94 22.51
N PRO A 230 -1.76 -22.45 23.70
CA PRO A 230 -0.88 -23.61 23.79
C PRO A 230 -1.44 -24.80 23.00
N PHE A 231 -0.58 -25.50 22.25
CA PHE A 231 -0.97 -26.63 21.39
C PHE A 231 -1.68 -27.79 22.10
N ILE A 232 -1.57 -27.86 23.42
CA ILE A 232 -2.31 -28.83 24.23
C ILE A 232 -3.83 -28.54 24.24
N ASN A 233 -4.22 -27.28 24.12
CA ASN A 233 -5.62 -26.84 24.12
C ASN A 233 -6.17 -26.78 22.70
N PHE A 234 -5.36 -26.27 21.76
CA PHE A 234 -5.81 -26.06 20.38
C PHE A 234 -4.68 -26.31 19.37
N LEU A 235 -4.97 -27.09 18.33
CA LEU A 235 -4.03 -27.32 17.23
C LEU A 235 -4.42 -26.46 16.02
N PRO A 236 -3.59 -25.50 15.58
CA PRO A 236 -3.88 -24.60 14.46
C PRO A 236 -4.28 -25.30 13.16
N ILE A 237 -3.74 -26.50 12.90
CA ILE A 237 -4.09 -27.32 11.72
C ILE A 237 -5.59 -27.68 11.66
N ARG A 238 -6.31 -27.65 12.79
CA ARG A 238 -7.75 -27.91 12.82
C ARG A 238 -8.56 -26.74 12.23
N ALA A 239 -8.04 -25.52 12.24
CA ALA A 239 -8.69 -24.35 11.62
C ALA A 239 -8.57 -24.32 10.09
N TRP A 240 -7.76 -25.19 9.50
CA TRP A 240 -7.53 -25.21 8.05
C TRP A 240 -8.83 -25.42 7.25
N GLY A 241 -9.06 -24.54 6.28
CA GLY A 241 -10.20 -24.60 5.36
C GLY A 241 -11.57 -24.39 6.01
N GLN A 242 -11.60 -23.98 7.28
CA GLN A 242 -12.85 -23.62 7.96
C GLN A 242 -13.40 -22.32 7.38
N ALA A 243 -14.73 -22.25 7.27
CA ALA A 243 -15.43 -21.02 6.92
C ALA A 243 -15.88 -20.33 8.20
N VAL A 244 -15.75 -19.02 8.24
CA VAL A 244 -16.26 -18.18 9.33
C VAL A 244 -17.64 -17.68 8.94
N ASP A 245 -18.57 -17.75 9.88
CA ASP A 245 -19.90 -17.18 9.73
C ASP A 245 -19.84 -15.64 9.76
N PHE A 246 -20.67 -14.98 8.96
CA PHE A 246 -20.68 -13.53 8.85
C PHE A 246 -21.00 -12.85 10.17
N ASP A 247 -21.91 -13.42 10.97
CA ASP A 247 -22.33 -12.86 12.26
C ASP A 247 -21.23 -12.96 13.33
N HIS A 248 -20.26 -13.86 13.13
CA HIS A 248 -19.13 -14.10 14.04
C HIS A 248 -17.83 -13.42 13.57
N LEU A 249 -17.87 -12.71 12.44
CA LEU A 249 -16.70 -12.10 11.84
C LEU A 249 -16.27 -10.84 12.61
N GLN A 250 -15.16 -10.93 13.36
CA GLN A 250 -14.57 -9.82 14.09
C GLN A 250 -13.49 -9.14 13.26
N ILE A 251 -13.88 -8.22 12.36
CA ILE A 251 -12.90 -7.44 11.59
C ILE A 251 -12.36 -6.30 12.45
N GLN A 252 -11.05 -6.30 12.69
CA GLN A 252 -10.39 -5.14 13.26
C GLN A 252 -10.10 -4.09 12.19
N PHE A 253 -10.52 -2.86 12.47
CA PHE A 253 -10.27 -1.73 11.60
C PHE A 253 -9.28 -0.77 12.25
N HIS A 254 -8.37 -0.24 11.44
CA HIS A 254 -7.62 0.94 11.78
C HIS A 254 -8.54 2.15 11.70
N ILE A 255 -8.58 2.93 12.76
CA ILE A 255 -9.29 4.20 12.83
C ILE A 255 -8.25 5.28 13.10
N PRO A 256 -8.09 6.28 12.21
CA PRO A 256 -7.15 7.37 12.40
C PRO A 256 -7.32 8.07 13.74
N ASN A 257 -6.24 8.18 14.50
CA ASN A 257 -6.18 8.96 15.73
C ASN A 257 -5.82 10.44 15.47
N ILE A 258 -5.85 11.26 16.52
CA ILE A 258 -5.59 12.71 16.39
C ILE A 258 -4.18 13.02 15.88
N ASP A 259 -3.17 12.28 16.35
CA ASP A 259 -1.76 12.49 15.96
C ASP A 259 -1.52 12.12 14.49
N GLU A 260 -2.19 11.08 13.99
CA GLU A 260 -2.16 10.68 12.58
C GLU A 260 -2.78 11.74 11.68
N ILE A 261 -3.94 12.27 12.09
CA ILE A 261 -4.63 13.33 11.37
C ILE A 261 -3.80 14.62 11.39
N ASP A 262 -3.21 14.99 12.52
CA ASP A 262 -2.35 16.17 12.64
C ASP A 262 -1.10 16.04 11.78
N PHE A 263 -0.48 14.85 11.74
CA PHE A 263 0.63 14.59 10.82
C PHE A 263 0.19 14.69 9.35
N ALA A 264 -0.95 14.12 8.98
CA ALA A 264 -1.47 14.23 7.62
C ALA A 264 -1.79 15.68 7.23
N CYS A 265 -2.32 16.50 8.16
CA CYS A 265 -2.56 17.93 7.97
C CYS A 265 -1.26 18.68 7.72
N GLU A 266 -0.26 18.51 8.60
CA GLU A 266 1.06 19.12 8.45
C GLU A 266 1.71 18.77 7.11
N PHE A 267 1.61 17.49 6.70
CA PHE A 267 2.13 17.03 5.42
C PHE A 267 1.46 17.74 4.24
N VAL A 268 0.13 17.81 4.24
CA VAL A 268 -0.63 18.49 3.19
C VAL A 268 -0.26 19.97 3.16
N GLU A 269 -0.23 20.64 4.30
CA GLU A 269 0.11 22.06 4.40
C GLU A 269 1.52 22.36 3.87
N THR A 270 2.46 21.46 4.14
CA THR A 270 3.85 21.59 3.70
C THR A 270 4.00 21.42 2.20
N PHE A 271 3.45 20.35 1.63
CA PHE A 271 3.77 19.96 0.24
C PHE A 271 2.74 20.42 -0.79
N ILE A 272 1.44 20.47 -0.46
CA ILE A 272 0.45 20.87 -1.46
C ILE A 272 0.54 22.37 -1.77
N TYR A 273 0.71 23.21 -0.75
CA TYR A 273 0.80 24.66 -0.95
C TYR A 273 2.12 25.06 -1.59
N LEU A 274 3.19 24.30 -1.36
CA LEU A 274 4.45 24.47 -2.09
C LEU A 274 4.21 24.32 -3.60
N GLU A 275 3.60 23.22 -4.04
CA GLU A 275 3.34 22.97 -5.46
C GLU A 275 2.31 23.94 -6.06
N LEU A 276 1.28 24.33 -5.31
CA LEU A 276 0.29 25.32 -5.75
C LEU A 276 0.92 26.71 -5.95
N ARG A 277 1.82 27.14 -5.06
CA ARG A 277 2.57 28.40 -5.23
C ARG A 277 3.46 28.34 -6.46
N LEU A 278 4.18 27.23 -6.67
CA LEU A 278 5.00 27.02 -7.85
C LEU A 278 4.18 27.11 -9.15
N LEU A 279 2.99 26.51 -9.18
CA LEU A 279 2.09 26.60 -10.32
C LEU A 279 1.56 28.02 -10.53
N ASN A 280 1.09 28.71 -9.49
CA ASN A 280 0.48 30.03 -9.62
C ASN A 280 1.49 31.14 -10.00
N GLU A 281 2.65 31.21 -9.32
CA GLU A 281 3.62 32.30 -9.51
C GLU A 281 4.44 32.16 -10.80
N LYS A 282 4.66 30.92 -11.26
CA LYS A 282 5.53 30.62 -12.40
C LYS A 282 4.79 29.98 -13.59
N CYS A 283 3.45 29.92 -13.60
CA CYS A 283 2.65 29.19 -14.60
C CYS A 283 3.09 29.42 -16.06
N LEU A 284 3.46 30.67 -16.39
CA LEU A 284 3.86 31.09 -17.73
C LEU A 284 5.35 30.86 -18.05
N LYS A 285 6.19 30.60 -17.03
CA LYS A 285 7.65 30.44 -17.14
C LYS A 285 8.14 29.00 -16.94
N ILE A 286 7.33 28.12 -16.37
CA ILE A 286 7.68 26.70 -16.14
C ILE A 286 7.55 25.87 -17.41
N SER A 287 8.42 24.86 -17.54
CA SER A 287 8.32 23.88 -18.62
C SER A 287 7.08 22.99 -18.48
N ASN A 288 6.63 22.37 -19.58
CA ASN A 288 5.51 21.43 -19.54
C ASN A 288 5.79 20.24 -18.59
N ASN A 289 7.06 19.82 -18.48
CA ASN A 289 7.46 18.71 -17.60
C ASN A 289 7.37 19.11 -16.11
N GLU A 290 7.79 20.32 -15.75
CA GLU A 290 7.66 20.85 -14.39
C GLU A 290 6.20 21.03 -13.99
N ARG A 291 5.36 21.50 -14.93
CA ARG A 291 3.92 21.60 -14.72
C ARG A 291 3.30 20.22 -14.47
N LEU A 292 3.64 19.23 -15.29
CA LEU A 292 3.17 17.85 -15.13
C LEU A 292 3.60 17.26 -13.78
N ARG A 293 4.84 17.50 -13.35
CA ARG A 293 5.33 17.07 -12.03
C ARG A 293 4.46 17.66 -10.91
N SER A 294 4.30 18.98 -10.91
CA SER A 294 3.57 19.69 -9.85
C SER A 294 2.11 19.22 -9.77
N LEU A 295 1.46 19.05 -10.93
CA LEU A 295 0.11 18.49 -11.02
C LEU A 295 0.06 17.02 -10.55
N THR A 296 1.10 16.23 -10.80
CA THR A 296 1.19 14.84 -10.34
C THR A 296 1.22 14.76 -8.82
N PHE A 297 2.00 15.62 -8.16
CA PHE A 297 2.01 15.72 -6.69
C PHE A 297 0.67 16.17 -6.15
N ILE A 298 0.09 17.26 -6.68
CA ILE A 298 -1.22 17.76 -6.26
C ILE A 298 -2.30 16.67 -6.40
N HIS A 299 -2.31 15.95 -7.51
CA HIS A 299 -3.26 14.86 -7.76
C HIS A 299 -3.10 13.73 -6.74
N HIS A 300 -1.88 13.28 -6.48
CA HIS A 300 -1.61 12.18 -5.56
C HIS A 300 -1.89 12.55 -4.09
N ILE A 301 -1.44 13.72 -3.67
CA ILE A 301 -1.70 14.27 -2.33
C ILE A 301 -3.21 14.43 -2.15
N GLY A 302 -3.91 15.01 -3.13
CA GLY A 302 -5.36 15.18 -3.12
C GLY A 302 -6.13 13.86 -3.00
N ILE A 303 -5.74 12.81 -3.74
CA ILE A 303 -6.31 11.46 -3.58
C ILE A 303 -6.07 10.91 -2.17
N GLY A 304 -4.89 11.19 -1.61
CA GLY A 304 -4.52 10.75 -0.27
C GLY A 304 -5.39 11.37 0.82
N CYS A 305 -5.47 12.71 0.83
CA CYS A 305 -6.10 13.48 1.90
C CYS A 305 -7.61 13.71 1.71
N PHE A 306 -8.24 13.19 0.64
CA PHE A 306 -9.63 13.52 0.32
C PHE A 306 -10.60 13.23 1.48
N ARG A 307 -10.34 12.21 2.31
CA ARG A 307 -11.18 11.85 3.47
C ARG A 307 -11.19 12.93 4.55
N MET A 308 -10.12 13.71 4.67
CA MET A 308 -9.94 14.74 5.68
C MET A 308 -10.57 16.08 5.28
N VAL A 309 -10.70 16.34 3.97
CA VAL A 309 -11.18 17.62 3.47
C VAL A 309 -12.71 17.61 3.38
N PRO A 310 -13.42 18.61 3.94
CA PRO A 310 -14.87 18.68 3.89
C PRO A 310 -15.38 18.92 2.46
N HIS A 311 -16.66 18.60 2.23
CA HIS A 311 -17.31 18.88 0.94
C HIS A 311 -17.32 20.37 0.64
N ILE A 312 -17.37 20.71 -0.65
CA ILE A 312 -17.61 22.09 -1.05
C ILE A 312 -19.09 22.35 -0.78
N ASP A 313 -19.38 23.28 0.11
CA ASP A 313 -20.73 23.78 0.29
C ASP A 313 -21.08 24.60 -0.95
N SER A 314 -21.89 24.03 -1.84
CA SER A 314 -22.40 24.74 -3.00
C SER A 314 -23.78 25.31 -2.70
N GLU A 315 -24.02 26.58 -3.03
CA GLU A 315 -25.37 27.11 -3.10
C GLU A 315 -26.21 26.24 -4.05
N LYS A 316 -27.44 25.92 -3.63
CA LYS A 316 -28.36 25.14 -4.46
C LYS A 316 -28.59 25.92 -5.75
N LEU A 317 -28.20 25.34 -6.89
CA LEU A 317 -28.42 25.94 -8.20
C LEU A 317 -29.91 26.30 -8.35
N PRO A 318 -30.24 27.60 -8.48
CA PRO A 318 -31.63 28.02 -8.52
C PRO A 318 -32.30 27.51 -9.80
N ASN A 319 -33.60 27.19 -9.70
CA ASN A 319 -34.49 26.92 -10.84
C ASN A 319 -34.20 25.65 -11.67
N LEU A 320 -33.52 24.63 -11.11
CA LEU A 320 -33.35 23.34 -11.80
C LEU A 320 -34.66 22.56 -11.93
N ILE A 321 -35.36 22.35 -10.82
CA ILE A 321 -36.61 21.57 -10.75
C ILE A 321 -37.48 22.13 -9.62
N SER A 322 -38.76 22.38 -9.88
CA SER A 322 -39.75 22.60 -8.83
C SER A 322 -40.16 21.26 -8.22
N SER A 323 -39.64 20.94 -7.03
CA SER A 323 -40.05 19.75 -6.30
C SER A 323 -40.97 20.12 -5.15
N VAL A 324 -42.07 19.38 -5.02
CA VAL A 324 -43.01 19.46 -3.90
C VAL A 324 -42.53 18.63 -2.69
N VAL A 325 -41.46 17.85 -2.87
CA VAL A 325 -40.83 16.99 -1.85
C VAL A 325 -39.39 17.44 -1.63
N SER A 326 -38.87 17.36 -0.41
CA SER A 326 -37.46 17.67 -0.13
C SER A 326 -36.54 16.83 -1.03
N CYS A 327 -35.67 17.52 -1.76
CA CYS A 327 -34.60 16.94 -2.57
C CYS A 327 -33.29 16.79 -1.78
N ASP A 328 -33.34 16.83 -0.45
CA ASP A 328 -32.13 16.70 0.36
C ASP A 328 -31.63 15.25 0.32
N SER A 329 -30.30 15.09 0.37
CA SER A 329 -29.69 13.76 0.45
C SER A 329 -30.16 13.07 1.73
N LYS A 330 -30.93 11.97 1.57
CA LYS A 330 -31.37 11.12 2.71
C LYS A 330 -30.21 10.49 3.47
N TYR A 331 -29.03 10.43 2.88
CA TYR A 331 -27.85 9.78 3.44
C TYR A 331 -26.66 10.74 3.36
N GLN A 332 -26.50 11.60 4.37
CA GLN A 332 -25.19 12.14 4.69
C GLN A 332 -24.49 11.13 5.61
N ALA A 333 -23.74 10.21 5.03
CA ALA A 333 -22.86 9.34 5.80
C ALA A 333 -21.67 10.18 6.31
N GLN A 334 -21.87 10.90 7.41
CA GLN A 334 -20.76 11.49 8.16
C GLN A 334 -20.08 10.38 8.96
N TYR A 335 -18.95 9.89 8.47
CA TYR A 335 -18.05 9.10 9.29
C TYR A 335 -17.53 9.98 10.43
N SER A 336 -17.54 9.51 11.68
CA SER A 336 -17.11 10.24 12.88
C SER A 336 -15.64 10.71 12.90
N ILE A 337 -14.91 10.49 11.80
CA ILE A 337 -13.48 10.77 11.61
C ILE A 337 -13.26 12.18 11.07
N TYR A 338 -14.34 12.89 10.68
CA TYR A 338 -14.22 14.29 10.32
C TYR A 338 -13.81 15.09 11.56
N PRO A 339 -12.70 15.85 11.52
CA PRO A 339 -12.41 16.79 12.58
C PRO A 339 -13.60 17.76 12.69
N LYS A 340 -14.15 17.89 13.90
CA LYS A 340 -15.29 18.76 14.19
C LYS A 340 -14.95 20.24 13.98
N GLU A 341 -13.67 20.57 13.98
CA GLU A 341 -13.12 21.90 13.73
C GLU A 341 -12.36 21.92 12.40
N PRO A 342 -12.41 23.05 11.66
CA PRO A 342 -11.66 23.20 10.42
C PRO A 342 -10.15 23.10 10.70
N LYS A 343 -9.55 22.00 10.27
CA LYS A 343 -8.10 21.76 10.38
C LYS A 343 -7.27 22.51 9.33
N PHE A 344 -7.91 23.10 8.34
CA PHE A 344 -7.27 23.89 7.29
C PHE A 344 -7.81 25.31 7.33
N GLN A 345 -6.96 26.29 7.00
CA GLN A 345 -7.34 27.71 6.92
C GLN A 345 -8.47 27.96 5.90
N GLU A 346 -8.51 27.18 4.83
CA GLU A 346 -9.54 27.22 3.78
C GLU A 346 -9.89 25.80 3.33
N ASN A 347 -11.06 25.63 2.71
CA ASN A 347 -11.43 24.32 2.14
C ASN A 347 -10.50 23.98 0.97
N LEU A 348 -9.60 23.00 1.18
CA LEU A 348 -8.61 22.62 0.18
C LEU A 348 -9.23 22.20 -1.16
N ARG A 349 -10.44 21.62 -1.18
CA ARG A 349 -11.13 21.30 -2.44
C ARG A 349 -11.51 22.56 -3.22
N MET A 350 -12.01 23.59 -2.53
CA MET A 350 -12.28 24.89 -3.16
C MET A 350 -11.01 25.52 -3.69
N ARG A 351 -9.93 25.51 -2.89
CA ARG A 351 -8.67 26.10 -3.31
C ARG A 351 -8.11 25.43 -4.56
N LEU A 352 -8.08 24.10 -4.58
CA LEU A 352 -7.66 23.31 -5.74
C LEU A 352 -8.53 23.60 -6.96
N LEU A 353 -9.85 23.72 -6.79
CA LEU A 353 -10.77 24.05 -7.88
C LEU A 353 -10.44 25.43 -8.49
N ILE A 354 -10.24 26.45 -7.65
CA ILE A 354 -9.92 27.81 -8.10
C ILE A 354 -8.58 27.84 -8.84
N ASP A 355 -7.53 27.28 -8.24
CA ASP A 355 -6.19 27.37 -8.79
C ASP A 355 -6.03 26.51 -10.06
N ILE A 356 -6.61 25.30 -10.09
CA ILE A 356 -6.64 24.49 -11.32
C ILE A 356 -7.55 25.13 -12.38
N GLY A 357 -8.66 25.76 -11.97
CA GLY A 357 -9.55 26.50 -12.88
C GLY A 357 -8.83 27.62 -13.64
N LYS A 358 -7.96 28.38 -12.94
CA LYS A 358 -7.08 29.39 -13.56
C LYS A 358 -6.14 28.76 -14.61
N LEU A 359 -5.56 27.59 -14.33
CA LEU A 359 -4.67 26.90 -15.26
C LEU A 359 -5.36 26.45 -16.56
N ILE A 360 -6.65 26.11 -16.47
CA ILE A 360 -7.47 25.69 -17.63
C ILE A 360 -7.97 26.92 -18.43
N GLY A 361 -7.70 28.15 -17.97
CA GLY A 361 -8.12 29.38 -18.64
C GLY A 361 -9.56 29.80 -18.29
N LYS A 362 -10.17 29.22 -17.26
CA LYS A 362 -11.44 29.70 -16.71
C LYS A 362 -11.16 30.72 -15.61
N SER A 363 -10.96 31.97 -16.00
CA SER A 363 -10.80 33.12 -15.10
C SER A 363 -12.07 33.48 -14.30
N SER A 364 -13.21 32.80 -14.53
CA SER A 364 -14.54 33.17 -14.02
C SER A 364 -15.13 32.19 -12.99
N MET A 365 -14.32 31.55 -12.14
CA MET A 365 -14.83 30.77 -11.00
C MET A 365 -14.83 31.54 -9.67
N ASN A 366 -14.63 32.86 -9.74
CA ASN A 366 -14.86 33.80 -8.66
C ASN A 366 -16.10 34.64 -8.99
N GLU A 367 -17.29 34.04 -9.02
CA GLU A 367 -18.56 34.74 -8.77
C GLU A 367 -19.47 33.82 -7.96
#